data_AF-A0A2G6PCG5-F1
#
_entry.id   AF-A0A2G6PCG5-F1
#
_cell.length_a   1.000
_cell.length_b   1.000
_cell.length_c   1.000
_cell.angle_alpha   90.00
_cell.angle_beta   90.00
_cell.angle_gamma   90.00
#
_symmetry.space_group_name_H-M   'P 1'
#
loop_
_entity.id
_entity.type
_entity.pdbx_description
1 polymer ?
#
loop_
_entity_poly.entity_id
_entity_poly.type
_entity_poly.pdbx_seq_one_letter_code
_entity_poly.pdbx_strand_id
1 'polypeptide(L)' 'MRKKCPLCGKNNTARIVWGYPIQTEKLKEALDNKTVALGGCCIPDDTPLPTLHCFDCDKDI' A
#
# COMPACT_ATOMS: atom_id res chain seq x y z
N MET A 1 -14.62 0.13 0.20
CA MET A 1 -14.56 -0.11 -1.26
C MET A 1 -13.11 0.09 -1.71
N ARG A 2 -12.46 -0.88 -2.36
CA ARG A 2 -11.09 -0.70 -2.89
C ARG A 2 -11.13 0.27 -4.08
N LYS A 3 -10.19 1.21 -4.14
CA LYS A 3 -10.14 2.17 -5.25
C LYS A 3 -9.72 1.44 -6.54
N LYS A 4 -10.23 1.90 -7.66
CA LYS A 4 -9.80 1.36 -8.97
C LYS A 4 -8.45 1.97 -9.29
N CYS A 5 -7.49 1.15 -9.70
CA CYS A 5 -6.19 1.61 -10.19
C CYS A 5 -6.41 2.41 -11.48
N PRO A 6 -5.97 3.68 -11.55
CA PRO A 6 -6.09 4.49 -12.76
C PRO A 6 -5.18 3.99 -13.90
N LEU A 7 -4.15 3.19 -13.60
CA LEU A 7 -3.18 2.70 -14.60
C LEU A 7 -3.68 1.45 -15.33
N CYS A 8 -4.20 0.46 -14.60
CA CYS A 8 -4.62 -0.82 -15.17
C CYS A 8 -6.13 -1.08 -15.12
N GLY A 9 -6.90 -0.22 -14.45
CA GLY A 9 -8.35 -0.35 -14.32
C GLY A 9 -8.81 -1.51 -13.43
N LYS A 10 -7.92 -2.18 -12.70
CA LYS A 10 -8.29 -3.22 -11.72
C LYS A 10 -8.58 -2.62 -10.34
N ASN A 11 -9.16 -3.41 -9.45
CA ASN A 11 -9.54 -3.01 -8.09
C ASN A 11 -8.68 -3.66 -7.00
N ASN A 12 -7.57 -4.30 -7.36
CA ASN A 12 -6.65 -4.93 -6.42
C ASN A 12 -5.64 -3.92 -5.86
N THR A 13 -6.15 -2.84 -5.29
CA THR A 13 -5.34 -1.81 -4.64
C THR A 13 -5.42 -1.96 -3.11
N ALA A 14 -4.30 -1.77 -2.44
CA ALA A 14 -4.20 -1.69 -0.98
C ALA A 14 -3.64 -0.34 -0.54
N ARG A 15 -3.89 0.01 0.73
CA ARG A 15 -3.28 1.20 1.33
C ARG A 15 -1.82 0.92 1.64
N ILE A 16 -0.97 1.92 1.40
CA ILE A 16 0.44 1.86 1.77
C ILE A 16 0.59 2.35 3.21
N VAL A 17 1.31 1.57 4.02
CA VAL A 17 1.78 1.95 5.35
C VAL A 17 3.27 2.25 5.23
N TRP A 18 3.62 3.48 5.57
CA TRP A 18 4.99 3.97 5.59
C TRP A 18 5.55 3.97 7.00
N GLY A 19 6.87 3.99 7.10
CA GLY A 19 7.61 3.95 8.37
C GLY A 19 7.90 2.53 8.83
N TYR A 20 8.09 2.39 10.15
CA TYR A 20 8.31 1.10 10.80
C TYR A 20 7.11 0.74 11.68
N PRO A 21 6.04 0.17 11.10
CA PRO A 21 4.86 -0.20 11.86
C PRO A 21 5.19 -1.35 12.82
N ILE A 22 4.48 -1.39 13.95
CA ILE A 22 4.59 -2.50 14.89
C ILE A 22 4.18 -3.80 14.17
N GLN A 23 5.10 -4.77 14.16
CA GLN A 23 4.87 -6.07 13.54
C GLN A 23 3.93 -6.93 14.40
N THR A 24 2.64 -6.78 14.17
CA THR A 24 1.59 -7.58 14.79
C THR A 24 1.10 -8.66 13.83
N GLU A 25 0.54 -9.77 14.35
CA GLU A 25 -0.08 -10.80 13.51
C GLU A 25 -1.17 -10.22 12.60
N LYS A 26 -1.94 -9.23 13.08
CA LYS A 26 -2.92 -8.51 12.27
C LYS A 26 -2.30 -7.79 11.07
N LEU A 27 -1.11 -7.22 11.23
CA LEU A 27 -0.39 -6.60 10.11
C LEU A 27 0.07 -7.66 9.11
N LYS A 28 0.59 -8.79 9.61
CA LYS A 28 1.01 -9.91 8.77
C LYS A 28 -0.15 -10.49 7.95
N GLU A 29 -1.28 -10.77 8.59
CA GLU A 29 -2.51 -11.18 7.89
C GLU A 29 -2.98 -10.14 6.87
N ALA A 30 -2.86 -8.84 7.17
CA ALA A 30 -3.25 -7.78 6.26
C ALA A 30 -2.36 -7.72 5.01
N LEU A 31 -1.07 -8.02 5.15
CA LEU A 31 -0.11 -8.13 4.04
C LEU A 31 -0.42 -9.37 3.19
N ASP A 32 -0.61 -10.53 3.82
CA ASP A 32 -0.93 -11.79 3.13
C ASP A 32 -2.23 -11.69 2.33
N ASN A 33 -3.25 -11.03 2.91
CA ASN A 33 -4.53 -10.79 2.26
C ASN A 33 -4.52 -9.63 1.24
N LYS A 34 -3.36 -9.02 0.98
CA LYS A 34 -3.21 -7.88 0.04
C LYS A 34 -4.17 -6.74 0.35
N THR A 35 -4.40 -6.48 1.64
CA THR A 35 -5.23 -5.36 2.12
C THR A 35 -4.38 -4.14 2.50
N VAL A 36 -3.11 -4.38 2.82
CA VAL A 36 -2.09 -3.38 3.14
C VAL A 36 -0.83 -3.69 2.33
N ALA A 37 -0.08 -2.65 1.96
CA ALA A 37 1.26 -2.74 1.39
C ALA A 37 2.23 -1.90 2.25
N LEU A 38 3.53 -2.20 2.21
CA LEU A 38 4.56 -1.41 2.90
C LEU A 38 5.31 -0.55 1.89
N GLY A 39 5.39 0.76 2.14
CA GLY A 39 6.04 1.72 1.22
C GLY A 39 7.53 1.88 1.46
N GLY A 40 7.98 1.61 2.68
CA GLY A 40 9.36 1.83 3.11
C GLY A 40 9.42 2.63 4.41
N CYS A 41 10.62 2.73 5.01
CA CYS A 41 10.81 3.39 6.30
C CYS A 41 10.95 4.91 6.22
N CYS A 42 11.36 5.45 5.07
CA CYS A 42 11.58 6.88 4.89
C CYS A 42 10.28 7.61 4.57
N ILE A 43 9.89 8.54 5.44
CA ILE A 43 8.75 9.45 5.25
C ILE A 43 9.34 10.85 5.05
N PRO A 44 9.50 11.33 3.80
CA PRO A 44 9.96 12.69 3.54
C PRO A 44 8.91 13.73 3.93
N ASP A 45 9.32 14.81 4.57
CA ASP A 45 8.42 15.85 5.06
C ASP A 45 7.78 16.67 3.92
N ASP A 46 8.55 16.94 2.86
CA ASP A 46 8.16 17.86 1.78
C ASP A 46 7.70 17.15 0.49
N THR A 47 7.65 15.82 0.48
CA THR A 47 7.28 15.04 -0.71
C THR A 47 6.06 14.19 -0.44
N PRO A 48 4.96 14.36 -1.22
CA PRO A 48 3.79 13.51 -1.07
C PRO A 48 4.16 12.07 -1.43
N LEU A 49 3.99 11.17 -0.47
CA LEU A 49 4.19 9.75 -0.68
C LEU A 49 2.94 9.10 -1.31
N PRO A 50 3.13 8.09 -2.17
CA PRO A 50 2.02 7.27 -2.65
C PRO A 50 1.20 6.70 -1.51
N THR A 51 -0.12 6.65 -1.70
CA THR A 51 -1.04 6.21 -0.63
C THR A 51 -1.64 4.84 -0.92
N LEU A 52 -1.57 4.39 -2.17
CA LEU A 52 -2.13 3.13 -2.64
C LEU A 52 -1.12 2.36 -3.45
N HIS A 53 -1.04 1.06 -3.24
CA HIS A 53 -0.27 0.14 -4.07
C HIS A 53 -1.24 -0.73 -4.86
N CYS A 54 -1.02 -0.88 -6.16
CA CYS A 54 -1.76 -1.82 -6.99
C CYS A 54 -0.96 -3.09 -7.23
N PHE A 55 -1.46 -4.22 -6.74
CA PHE A 55 -0.81 -5.52 -6.87
C PHE A 55 -0.92 -6.14 -8.27
N ASP A 56 -1.79 -5.62 -9.14
CA ASP A 56 -1.93 -6.16 -10.51
C ASP A 56 -0.89 -5.59 -11.47
N CYS A 57 -0.53 -4.31 -11.31
CA CYS A 57 0.51 -3.66 -12.13
C CYS A 57 1.79 -3.35 -11.36
N ASP A 58 1.84 -3.70 -10.07
CA ASP A 58 2.98 -3.49 -9.17
C ASP A 58 3.46 -2.03 -9.17
N LYS A 59 2.50 -1.11 -8.95
CA LYS A 59 2.74 0.34 -8.96
C LYS A 59 2.12 1.02 -7.76
N ASP A 60 2.85 2.00 -7.24
CA ASP A 60 2.40 2.91 -6.19
C ASP A 60 1.72 4.14 -6.82
N ILE A 61 0.62 4.57 -6.20
CA ILE A 61 -0.35 5.56 -6.72
C ILE A 61 -0.86 6.48 -5.61
#